data_AF-A0A4Q1FM75-F1
#
_entry.id   AF-A0A4Q1FM75-F1
#
_cell.length_a   1.000
_cell.length_b   1.000
_cell.length_c   1.000
_cell.angle_alpha   90.00
_cell.angle_beta   90.00
_cell.angle_gamma   90.00
#
_symmetry.space_group_name_H-M   'P 1'
#
loop_
_entity.id
_entity.type
_entity.pdbx_description
1 polymer ?
#
loop_
_entity_poly.entity_id
_entity_poly.type
_entity_poly.pdbx_seq_one_letter_code
_entity_poly.pdbx_strand_id
1 'polypeptide(L)'
;MKNLLGLIMVFIITSCQSQSNILKDVENLQKLHNEQNQNSGKSKIYLGRGFKPIKTILNSLKSELENNNIILIFSWANTMPIANTNTFYALIYDVNKGKSYYAYNKRENYKNIIVENKSNRYFIDQEYLLNEYLKNRTLNHLQKFENQSNSAEVGTDYYLFDTKNRQVYCLEDIVFEEGKPAKYD
;
A
#
# COMPACT_ATOMS: atom_id res chain seq x y z
N MET A 1 9.64 61.63 4.29
CA MET A 1 10.62 60.53 4.19
C MET A 1 10.10 59.38 5.06
N LYS A 2 9.37 58.43 4.46
CA LYS A 2 9.81 57.04 4.23
C LYS A 2 10.53 56.44 5.45
N ASN A 3 9.86 55.51 6.14
CA ASN A 3 10.43 54.19 6.43
C ASN A 3 9.30 53.17 6.67
N LEU A 4 9.09 52.41 5.60
CA LEU A 4 8.41 51.12 5.52
C LEU A 4 9.31 50.07 6.17
N LEU A 5 8.78 49.20 7.01
CA LEU A 5 9.30 47.86 7.37
C LEU A 5 8.26 47.28 8.34
N GLY A 6 7.17 46.69 7.86
CA GLY A 6 7.22 45.40 7.16
C GLY A 6 7.10 44.30 8.21
N LEU A 7 5.90 44.15 8.78
CA LEU A 7 5.60 43.06 9.70
C LEU A 7 5.65 41.76 8.90
N ILE A 8 6.70 40.98 9.14
CA ILE A 8 6.94 39.69 8.52
C ILE A 8 5.77 38.77 8.90
N MET A 9 4.85 38.57 7.95
CA MET A 9 3.86 37.51 8.04
C MET A 9 4.64 36.19 7.91
N VAL A 10 4.87 35.52 9.04
CA VAL A 10 5.47 34.19 9.08
C VAL A 10 4.49 33.24 8.41
N PHE A 11 4.70 33.01 7.11
CA PHE A 11 4.12 31.86 6.44
C PHE A 11 4.72 30.61 7.07
N ILE A 12 3.90 29.90 7.84
CA ILE A 12 4.21 28.55 8.32
C ILE A 12 4.25 27.64 7.08
N ILE A 13 5.42 27.53 6.46
CA ILE A 13 5.71 26.50 5.44
C ILE A 13 6.18 25.26 6.19
N THR A 14 5.29 24.57 6.89
CA THR A 14 5.59 23.27 7.51
C THR A 14 4.57 22.22 7.07
N SER A 15 4.57 21.84 5.79
CA SER A 15 3.91 20.57 5.41
C SER A 15 4.48 19.85 4.18
N CYS A 16 5.64 20.22 3.66
CA CYS A 16 6.28 19.42 2.60
C CYS A 16 7.17 18.27 3.13
N GLN A 17 7.51 18.26 4.42
CA GLN A 17 8.53 17.35 4.94
C GLN A 17 7.98 15.94 5.26
N SER A 18 6.77 15.83 5.83
CA SER A 18 6.18 14.57 6.30
C SER A 18 5.88 13.56 5.17
N GLN A 19 5.29 13.96 4.04
CA GLN A 19 5.03 12.99 2.95
C GLN A 19 6.27 12.55 2.19
N SER A 20 7.25 13.45 2.07
CA SER A 20 8.56 13.03 1.55
C SER A 20 9.12 11.89 2.40
N ASN A 21 8.78 11.87 3.69
CA ASN A 21 9.21 10.84 4.61
C ASN A 21 8.36 9.56 4.49
N ILE A 22 7.02 9.63 4.32
CA ILE A 22 6.20 8.41 4.07
C ILE A 22 6.68 7.64 2.84
N LEU A 23 6.84 8.34 1.71
CA LEU A 23 7.29 7.69 0.47
C LEU A 23 8.69 7.10 0.66
N LYS A 24 9.61 7.83 1.29
CA LYS A 24 10.94 7.32 1.63
C LYS A 24 10.88 6.12 2.56
N ASP A 25 10.00 6.12 3.55
CA ASP A 25 9.86 5.02 4.51
C ASP A 25 9.39 3.75 3.79
N VAL A 26 8.37 3.85 2.92
CA VAL A 26 7.91 2.73 2.09
C VAL A 26 9.01 2.24 1.14
N GLU A 27 9.70 3.14 0.43
CA GLU A 27 10.79 2.78 -0.48
C GLU A 27 11.98 2.12 0.26
N ASN A 28 12.32 2.62 1.45
CA ASN A 28 13.37 2.05 2.31
C ASN A 28 12.97 0.67 2.82
N LEU A 29 11.73 0.49 3.26
CA LEU A 29 11.21 -0.80 3.73
C LEU A 29 11.20 -1.84 2.60
N GLN A 30 10.75 -1.44 1.40
CA GLN A 30 10.82 -2.29 0.21
C GLN A 30 12.27 -2.72 -0.08
N LYS A 31 13.20 -1.77 -0.07
CA LYS A 31 14.61 -2.03 -0.33
C LYS A 31 15.20 -3.01 0.69
N LEU A 32 15.02 -2.73 1.99
CA LEU A 32 15.52 -3.59 3.07
C LEU A 32 14.96 -5.01 2.98
N HIS A 33 13.66 -5.14 2.72
CA HIS A 33 13.02 -6.45 2.55
C HIS A 33 13.64 -7.22 1.38
N ASN A 34 13.81 -6.57 0.22
CA ASN A 34 14.36 -7.20 -0.97
C ASN A 34 15.84 -7.59 -0.81
N GLU A 35 16.63 -6.80 -0.07
CA GLU A 35 18.03 -7.11 0.25
C GLU A 35 18.13 -8.31 1.19
N GLN A 36 17.32 -8.34 2.26
CA GLN A 36 17.30 -9.45 3.23
C GLN A 36 16.88 -10.78 2.60
N ASN A 37 16.03 -10.75 1.56
CA ASN A 37 15.47 -11.94 0.94
C ASN A 37 16.13 -12.32 -0.41
N GLN A 38 17.21 -11.64 -0.82
CA GLN A 38 17.84 -11.80 -2.13
C GLN A 38 18.23 -13.26 -2.49
N ASN A 39 18.58 -14.07 -1.49
CA ASN A 39 18.98 -15.47 -1.65
C ASN A 39 17.99 -16.48 -1.01
N SER A 40 16.82 -16.01 -0.58
CA SER A 40 15.86 -16.82 0.19
C SER A 40 14.86 -17.58 -0.68
N GLY A 41 14.84 -17.34 -1.99
CA GLY A 41 13.83 -17.87 -2.91
C GLY A 41 12.48 -17.14 -2.85
N LYS A 42 12.26 -16.22 -1.88
CA LYS A 42 11.05 -15.39 -1.79
C LYS A 42 10.99 -14.34 -2.90
N SER A 43 9.77 -13.98 -3.30
CA SER A 43 9.56 -13.01 -4.36
C SER A 43 10.00 -11.61 -3.93
N LYS A 44 10.57 -10.86 -4.87
CA LYS A 44 10.91 -9.45 -4.63
C LYS A 44 9.64 -8.63 -4.65
N ILE A 45 9.55 -7.65 -3.75
CA ILE A 45 8.48 -6.66 -3.77
C ILE A 45 8.76 -5.65 -4.88
N TYR A 46 7.80 -5.48 -5.78
CA TYR A 46 7.84 -4.51 -6.86
C TYR A 46 6.69 -3.50 -6.74
N LEU A 47 6.94 -2.33 -6.14
CA LEU A 47 5.92 -1.26 -6.05
C LEU A 47 5.81 -0.39 -7.30
N GLY A 48 6.64 -0.62 -8.33
CA GLY A 48 6.56 0.13 -9.58
C GLY A 48 7.29 -0.52 -10.75
N ARG A 49 6.53 -0.90 -11.79
CA ARG A 49 7.04 -1.42 -13.06
C ARG A 49 7.14 -0.28 -14.09
N GLY A 50 8.01 0.70 -13.84
CA GLY A 50 8.08 1.95 -14.64
C GLY A 50 6.92 2.94 -14.40
N PHE A 51 5.83 2.48 -13.78
CA PHE A 51 4.74 3.28 -13.22
C PHE A 51 4.86 3.30 -11.69
N LYS A 52 4.81 4.49 -11.06
CA LYS A 52 5.00 4.68 -9.60
C LYS A 52 3.71 5.16 -8.92
N PRO A 53 2.69 4.31 -8.75
CA PRO A 53 1.38 4.73 -8.26
C PRO A 53 1.43 5.30 -6.83
N ILE A 54 2.24 4.70 -5.95
CA ILE A 54 2.37 5.12 -4.54
C ILE A 54 2.71 6.60 -4.41
N LYS A 55 3.64 7.12 -5.22
CA LYS A 55 4.00 8.54 -5.21
C LYS A 55 2.81 9.43 -5.54
N THR A 56 2.02 9.07 -6.55
CA THR A 56 0.84 9.83 -6.96
C THR A 56 -0.26 9.78 -5.89
N ILE A 57 -0.49 8.61 -5.30
CA ILE A 57 -1.49 8.42 -4.23
C ILE A 57 -1.14 9.29 -3.01
N LEU A 58 0.10 9.19 -2.52
CA LEU A 58 0.55 9.95 -1.35
C LEU A 58 0.51 11.46 -1.59
N ASN A 59 0.78 11.91 -2.82
CA ASN A 59 0.63 13.31 -3.21
C ASN A 59 -0.84 13.76 -3.17
N SER A 60 -1.78 12.92 -3.62
CA SER A 60 -3.21 13.25 -3.61
C SER A 60 -3.79 13.31 -2.18
N LEU A 61 -3.23 12.52 -1.26
CA LEU A 61 -3.62 12.47 0.14
C LEU A 61 -2.86 13.48 1.01
N LYS A 62 -2.23 14.50 0.38
CA LYS A 62 -1.31 15.39 1.08
C LYS A 62 -1.94 16.17 2.23
N SER A 63 -3.15 16.70 2.05
CA SER A 63 -3.87 17.42 3.11
C SER A 63 -4.58 16.49 4.08
N GLU A 64 -4.66 15.20 3.74
CA GLU A 64 -5.49 14.22 4.42
C GLU A 64 -4.72 13.42 5.46
N LEU A 65 -3.44 13.11 5.21
CA LEU A 65 -2.60 12.34 6.13
C LEU A 65 -1.93 13.25 7.16
N GLU A 66 -2.12 12.94 8.45
CA GLU A 66 -1.62 13.79 9.54
C GLU A 66 -0.11 13.64 9.78
N ASN A 67 0.43 12.42 9.61
CA ASN A 67 1.83 12.11 9.86
C ASN A 67 2.27 10.87 9.09
N ASN A 68 3.47 10.36 9.41
CA ASN A 68 4.03 9.20 8.75
C ASN A 68 3.61 7.86 9.31
N ASN A 69 2.66 7.80 10.25
CA ASN A 69 2.19 6.58 10.89
C ASN A 69 1.03 6.01 10.08
N ILE A 70 1.38 5.27 9.01
CA ILE A 70 0.41 4.66 8.13
C ILE A 70 0.66 3.15 8.02
N ILE A 71 -0.41 2.43 7.67
CA ILE A 71 -0.32 1.09 7.13
C ILE A 71 -0.70 1.17 5.64
N LEU A 72 0.18 0.73 4.76
CA LEU A 72 -0.07 0.61 3.31
C LEU A 72 -0.19 -0.86 2.95
N ILE A 73 -1.29 -1.25 2.30
CA ILE A 73 -1.46 -2.56 1.70
C ILE A 73 -1.58 -2.35 0.20
N PHE A 74 -0.71 -2.99 -0.59
CA PHE A 74 -0.64 -2.84 -2.03
C PHE A 74 -0.66 -4.19 -2.73
N SER A 75 -1.44 -4.32 -3.80
CA SER A 75 -1.40 -5.46 -4.70
C SER A 75 -1.50 -5.01 -6.16
N TRP A 76 -0.79 -5.71 -7.04
CA TRP A 76 -1.06 -5.63 -8.48
C TRP A 76 -2.25 -6.52 -8.81
N ALA A 77 -3.09 -6.08 -9.73
CA ALA A 77 -4.17 -6.94 -10.23
C ALA A 77 -3.58 -8.04 -11.11
N ASN A 78 -3.54 -9.27 -10.59
CA ASN A 78 -3.16 -10.45 -11.33
C ASN A 78 -4.35 -10.93 -12.18
N THR A 79 -4.51 -10.39 -13.38
CA THR A 79 -5.49 -10.92 -14.35
C THR A 79 -4.77 -11.73 -15.42
N MET A 80 -4.89 -13.06 -15.39
CA MET A 80 -4.54 -13.86 -16.58
C MET A 80 -5.55 -13.56 -17.70
N PRO A 81 -5.10 -13.43 -18.97
CA PRO A 81 -3.78 -13.80 -19.49
C PRO A 81 -2.80 -12.63 -19.66
N ILE A 82 -2.99 -11.48 -18.99
CA ILE A 82 -2.19 -10.28 -19.26
C ILE A 82 -1.30 -9.99 -18.07
N ALA A 83 -0.24 -10.78 -17.97
CA ALA A 83 0.96 -10.36 -17.28
C ALA A 83 1.37 -8.97 -17.82
N ASN A 84 1.56 -7.99 -16.94
CA ASN A 84 1.91 -6.58 -17.22
C ASN A 84 0.75 -5.57 -17.33
N THR A 85 -0.41 -5.82 -16.71
CA THR A 85 -1.30 -4.67 -16.43
C THR A 85 -0.66 -3.77 -15.38
N ASN A 86 -0.72 -2.46 -15.58
CA ASN A 86 -0.39 -1.48 -14.54
C ASN A 86 -1.57 -1.28 -13.58
N THR A 87 -2.50 -2.24 -13.51
CA THR A 87 -3.68 -2.17 -12.67
C THR A 87 -3.32 -2.57 -11.24
N PHE A 88 -3.73 -1.77 -10.26
CA PHE A 88 -3.40 -2.00 -8.85
C PHE A 88 -4.55 -1.64 -7.93
N TYR A 89 -4.46 -2.15 -6.70
CA TYR A 89 -5.28 -1.77 -5.57
C TYR A 89 -4.37 -1.44 -4.39
N ALA A 90 -4.66 -0.33 -3.71
CA ALA A 90 -3.91 0.13 -2.56
C ALA A 90 -4.85 0.63 -1.46
N LEU A 91 -4.68 0.12 -0.26
CA LEU A 91 -5.34 0.62 0.95
C LEU A 91 -4.30 1.35 1.80
N ILE A 92 -4.60 2.59 2.19
CA ILE A 92 -3.78 3.42 3.08
C ILE A 92 -4.59 3.70 4.34
N TYR A 93 -4.14 3.19 5.47
CA TYR A 93 -4.77 3.43 6.77
C TYR A 93 -3.94 4.42 7.58
N ASP A 94 -4.50 5.60 7.87
CA ASP A 94 -3.93 6.56 8.83
C ASP A 94 -4.22 6.06 10.25
N VAL A 95 -3.18 5.59 10.93
CA VAL A 95 -3.29 4.92 12.22
C VAL A 95 -3.77 5.88 13.31
N ASN A 96 -3.50 7.17 13.20
CA ASN A 96 -3.88 8.14 14.24
C ASN A 96 -5.33 8.58 14.08
N LYS A 97 -5.79 8.73 12.83
CA LYS A 97 -7.19 9.06 12.52
C LYS A 97 -8.13 7.87 12.57
N GLY A 98 -7.59 6.66 12.51
CA GLY A 98 -8.40 5.46 12.30
C GLY A 98 -9.16 5.48 10.97
N LYS A 99 -8.57 6.08 9.93
CA LYS A 99 -9.24 6.35 8.65
C LYS A 99 -8.51 5.66 7.50
N SER A 100 -9.29 4.98 6.66
CA SER A 100 -8.80 4.32 5.45
C SER A 100 -9.04 5.18 4.21
N TYR A 101 -8.08 5.10 3.28
CA TYR A 101 -8.15 5.65 1.94
C TYR A 101 -7.86 4.52 0.95
N TYR A 102 -8.62 4.48 -0.14
CA TYR A 102 -8.65 3.40 -1.09
C TYR A 102 -8.27 3.94 -2.45
N ALA A 103 -7.20 3.41 -3.03
CA ALA A 103 -6.67 3.89 -4.30
C ALA A 103 -6.57 2.75 -5.31
N TYR A 104 -7.06 3.01 -6.51
CA TYR A 104 -7.06 2.03 -7.60
C TYR A 104 -7.03 2.74 -8.94
N ASN A 105 -6.83 1.98 -10.01
CA ASN A 105 -6.99 2.43 -11.38
C ASN A 105 -7.75 1.38 -12.20
N LYS A 106 -8.11 1.75 -13.43
CA LYS A 106 -8.75 0.84 -14.38
C LYS A 106 -7.78 0.51 -15.49
N ARG A 107 -7.90 -0.68 -16.07
CA ARG A 107 -6.99 -1.17 -17.11
C ARG A 107 -6.96 -0.26 -18.34
N GLU A 108 -8.13 0.24 -18.75
CA GLU A 108 -8.31 1.11 -19.92
C GLU A 108 -7.63 2.47 -19.76
N ASN A 109 -7.44 2.93 -18.51
CA ASN A 109 -6.80 4.20 -18.20
C ASN A 109 -5.92 4.07 -16.94
N TYR A 110 -4.88 3.24 -17.02
CA TYR A 110 -4.05 2.91 -15.86
C TYR A 110 -3.34 4.12 -15.24
N LYS A 111 -3.14 5.21 -15.99
CA LYS A 111 -2.53 6.44 -15.46
C LYS A 111 -3.48 7.24 -14.58
N ASN A 112 -4.80 7.06 -14.76
CA ASN A 112 -5.80 7.70 -13.94
C ASN A 112 -5.98 6.93 -12.63
N ILE A 113 -5.40 7.46 -11.56
CA ILE A 113 -5.52 6.92 -10.21
C ILE A 113 -6.71 7.59 -9.53
N ILE A 114 -7.65 6.76 -9.07
CA ILE A 114 -8.81 7.17 -8.29
C ILE A 114 -8.46 6.95 -6.81
N VAL A 115 -8.79 7.92 -5.96
CA VAL A 115 -8.61 7.83 -4.51
C VAL A 115 -9.93 8.16 -3.82
N GLU A 116 -10.42 7.22 -3.03
CA GLU A 116 -11.71 7.27 -2.34
C GLU A 116 -11.50 7.14 -0.83
N ASN A 117 -12.43 7.71 -0.05
CA ASN A 117 -12.45 7.60 1.43
C ASN A 117 -13.51 6.62 1.94
N LYS A 118 -14.10 5.85 1.03
CA LYS A 118 -15.07 4.78 1.31
C LYS A 118 -14.63 3.53 0.58
N SER A 119 -14.76 2.39 1.27
CA SER A 119 -14.49 1.09 0.68
C SER A 119 -15.49 0.77 -0.43
N ASN A 120 -15.08 -0.11 -1.33
CA ASN A 120 -15.93 -0.76 -2.30
C ASN A 120 -15.53 -2.23 -2.43
N ARG A 121 -16.28 -3.00 -3.22
CA ARG A 121 -16.08 -4.45 -3.34
C ARG A 121 -14.65 -4.88 -3.76
N TYR A 122 -13.87 -4.00 -4.38
CA TYR A 122 -12.51 -4.32 -4.82
C TYR A 122 -11.49 -4.34 -3.68
N PHE A 123 -11.87 -3.91 -2.47
CA PHE A 123 -10.97 -3.76 -1.33
C PHE A 123 -11.23 -4.74 -0.19
N ILE A 124 -12.16 -5.68 -0.37
CA ILE A 124 -12.57 -6.63 0.68
C ILE A 124 -11.33 -7.38 1.23
N ASP A 125 -10.42 -7.82 0.37
CA ASP A 125 -9.24 -8.59 0.77
C ASP A 125 -8.24 -7.71 1.54
N GLN A 126 -7.97 -6.49 1.05
CA GLN A 126 -7.10 -5.54 1.76
C GLN A 126 -7.70 -5.15 3.11
N GLU A 127 -9.02 -5.02 3.22
CA GLU A 127 -9.71 -4.78 4.50
C GLU A 127 -9.59 -5.97 5.45
N TYR A 128 -9.72 -7.20 4.96
CA TYR A 128 -9.45 -8.39 5.77
C TYR A 128 -8.02 -8.39 6.31
N LEU A 129 -7.03 -8.16 5.43
CA LEU A 129 -5.62 -8.11 5.81
C LEU A 129 -5.33 -7.01 6.84
N LEU A 130 -5.91 -5.82 6.65
CA LEU A 130 -5.80 -4.73 7.62
C LEU A 130 -6.38 -5.16 8.97
N ASN A 131 -7.60 -5.72 8.99
CA ASN A 131 -8.27 -6.12 10.22
C ASN A 131 -7.49 -7.19 10.98
N GLU A 132 -7.00 -8.22 10.28
CA GLU A 132 -6.17 -9.26 10.90
C GLU A 132 -4.84 -8.71 11.41
N TYR A 133 -4.21 -7.77 10.68
CA TYR A 133 -2.98 -7.13 11.14
C TYR A 133 -3.21 -6.23 12.36
N LEU A 134 -4.28 -5.44 12.37
CA LEU A 134 -4.62 -4.58 13.51
C LEU A 134 -4.95 -5.40 14.76
N LYS A 135 -5.57 -6.58 14.59
CA LYS A 135 -5.92 -7.50 15.68
C LYS A 135 -4.71 -8.23 16.25
N ASN A 136 -3.86 -8.81 15.39
CA ASN A 136 -2.80 -9.73 15.82
C ASN A 136 -1.40 -9.12 15.79
N ARG A 137 -1.22 -7.93 15.19
CA ARG A 137 0.08 -7.29 14.91
C ARG A 137 1.04 -8.12 14.06
N THR A 138 0.54 -9.18 13.44
CA THR A 138 1.29 -10.05 12.55
C THR A 138 0.36 -10.76 11.57
N LEU A 139 0.87 -11.05 10.37
CA LEU A 139 0.19 -11.83 9.34
C LEU A 139 0.86 -13.20 9.11
N ASN A 140 1.80 -13.62 9.96
CA ASN A 140 2.52 -14.90 9.80
C ASN A 140 1.57 -16.11 9.71
N HIS A 141 0.42 -16.05 10.37
CA HIS A 141 -0.58 -17.12 10.32
C HIS A 141 -1.24 -17.28 8.95
N LEU A 142 -1.14 -16.29 8.05
CA LEU A 142 -1.62 -16.34 6.68
C LEU A 142 -0.59 -16.94 5.71
N GLN A 143 0.68 -17.08 6.11
CA GLN A 143 1.72 -17.69 5.26
C GLN A 143 1.43 -19.15 4.90
N LYS A 144 0.69 -19.86 5.77
CA LYS A 144 0.29 -21.25 5.50
C LYS A 144 -0.67 -21.42 4.33
N PHE A 145 -1.27 -20.33 3.85
CA PHE A 145 -2.19 -20.32 2.71
C PHE A 145 -1.45 -19.98 1.40
N GLU A 146 -0.18 -19.55 1.47
CA GLU A 146 0.66 -19.30 0.31
C GLU A 146 0.89 -20.61 -0.45
N ASN A 147 0.78 -20.61 -1.78
CA ASN A 147 1.01 -21.76 -2.66
C ASN A 147 0.13 -23.00 -2.40
N GLN A 148 -0.98 -22.88 -1.66
CA GLN A 148 -2.03 -23.94 -1.56
C GLN A 148 -3.02 -23.90 -2.73
N SER A 149 -2.78 -23.03 -3.70
CA SER A 149 -3.47 -22.85 -4.99
C SER A 149 -3.26 -24.05 -5.92
N ASN A 150 -3.84 -25.21 -5.57
CA ASN A 150 -4.09 -26.29 -6.53
C ASN A 150 -5.30 -26.01 -7.45
N SER A 151 -5.93 -24.84 -7.32
CA SER A 151 -7.13 -24.46 -8.06
C SER A 151 -6.78 -23.79 -9.40
N ALA A 152 -7.75 -23.77 -10.32
CA ALA A 152 -7.67 -23.02 -11.57
C ALA A 152 -7.61 -21.49 -11.38
N GLU A 153 -7.48 -20.99 -10.15
CA GLU A 153 -7.48 -19.58 -9.79
C GLU A 153 -6.05 -19.06 -9.56
N VAL A 154 -5.79 -17.86 -10.04
CA VAL A 154 -4.48 -17.19 -9.90
C VAL A 154 -4.48 -16.42 -8.59
N GLY A 155 -3.61 -16.78 -7.65
CA GLY A 155 -3.45 -16.05 -6.41
C GLY A 155 -2.91 -14.64 -6.63
N THR A 156 -3.10 -13.80 -5.61
CA THR A 156 -2.68 -12.40 -5.63
C THR A 156 -1.61 -12.17 -4.58
N ASP A 157 -0.55 -11.46 -4.96
CA ASP A 157 0.46 -11.01 -4.02
C ASP A 157 0.00 -9.73 -3.33
N TYR A 158 0.06 -9.70 -1.99
CA TYR A 158 -0.21 -8.52 -1.19
C TYR A 158 1.05 -8.11 -0.40
N TYR A 159 1.36 -6.82 -0.46
CA TYR A 159 2.48 -6.22 0.26
C TYR A 159 1.95 -5.23 1.30
N LEU A 160 2.13 -5.54 2.58
CA LEU A 160 1.79 -4.67 3.69
C LEU A 160 3.06 -3.98 4.23
N PHE A 161 2.98 -2.67 4.41
CA PHE A 161 4.02 -1.83 5.02
C PHE A 161 3.45 -1.12 6.24
N ASP A 162 4.08 -1.30 7.40
CA ASP A 162 3.84 -0.49 8.59
C ASP A 162 5.04 0.47 8.74
N THR A 163 4.81 1.74 8.45
CA THR A 163 5.86 2.76 8.43
C THR A 163 6.33 3.12 9.84
N LYS A 164 5.49 2.97 10.87
CA LYS A 164 5.85 3.28 12.27
C LYS A 164 6.67 2.16 12.88
N ASN A 165 6.23 0.92 12.73
CA ASN A 165 6.92 -0.26 13.28
C ASN A 165 8.04 -0.76 12.37
N ARG A 166 8.19 -0.16 11.18
CA ARG A 166 9.18 -0.53 10.17
C ARG A 166 9.06 -2.01 9.76
N GLN A 167 7.83 -2.49 9.63
CA GLN A 167 7.53 -3.88 9.28
C GLN A 167 7.04 -3.99 7.84
N VAL A 168 7.36 -5.14 7.21
CA VAL A 168 6.89 -5.51 5.88
C VAL A 168 6.39 -6.94 5.93
N TYR A 169 5.19 -7.18 5.40
CA TYR A 169 4.68 -8.51 5.13
C TYR A 169 4.45 -8.66 3.62
N CYS A 170 4.98 -9.75 3.07
CA CYS A 170 4.71 -10.21 1.72
C CYS A 170 3.87 -11.47 1.87
N LEU A 171 2.64 -11.45 1.36
CA LEU A 171 1.76 -12.60 1.26
C LEU A 171 1.69 -12.96 -0.22
N GLU A 172 2.31 -14.07 -0.60
CA GLU A 172 2.47 -14.48 -2.00
C GLU A 172 1.40 -15.50 -2.40
N ASP A 173 0.86 -15.34 -3.60
CA ASP A 173 -0.08 -16.30 -4.21
C ASP A 173 -1.25 -16.73 -3.31
N ILE A 174 -1.80 -15.79 -2.54
CA ILE A 174 -2.96 -16.05 -1.68
C ILE A 174 -4.25 -15.84 -2.46
N VAL A 175 -5.18 -16.79 -2.32
CA VAL A 175 -6.53 -16.72 -2.90
C VAL A 175 -7.51 -16.30 -1.82
N PHE A 176 -8.36 -15.33 -2.13
CA PHE A 176 -9.46 -14.90 -1.27
C PHE A 176 -10.81 -15.27 -1.88
N GLU A 177 -11.66 -15.92 -1.08
CA GLU A 177 -13.07 -16.16 -1.39
C GLU A 177 -13.92 -15.34 -0.41
N GLU A 178 -14.71 -14.40 -0.95
CA GLU A 178 -15.59 -13.53 -0.16
C GLU A 178 -14.91 -12.84 1.04
N GLY A 179 -13.64 -12.43 0.87
CA GLY A 179 -12.87 -11.76 1.90
C GLY A 179 -12.29 -12.66 2.97
N LYS A 180 -12.16 -13.97 2.71
CA LYS A 180 -11.44 -14.91 3.57
C LYS A 180 -10.41 -15.68 2.76
N PRO A 181 -9.24 -15.99 3.34
CA PRO A 181 -8.23 -16.78 2.66
C PRO A 181 -8.78 -18.20 2.41
N ALA A 182 -8.78 -18.62 1.14
CA ALA A 182 -9.24 -19.93 0.73
C ALA A 182 -8.24 -21.01 1.16
N LYS A 183 -8.75 -22.16 1.60
CA LYS A 183 -7.95 -23.37 1.80
C LYS A 183 -8.42 -24.41 0.83
N TYR A 184 -7.48 -24.95 0.06
CA TYR A 184 -7.73 -26.10 -0.78
C TYR A 184 -7.02 -27.30 -0.14
N ASP A 185 -7.79 -28.34 0.18
CA ASP A 185 -7.31 -29.59 0.74
C ASP A 185 -6.67 -30.49 -0.34
#